data_AF-A0A0M4DPI1-F1
#
_entry.id   AF-A0A0M4DPI1-F1
#
_cell.length_a   1.000
_cell.length_b   1.000
_cell.length_c   1.000
_cell.angle_alpha   90.00
_cell.angle_beta   90.00
_cell.angle_gamma   90.00
#
_symmetry.space_group_name_H-M   'P 1'
#
loop_
_entity.id
_entity.type
_entity.pdbx_description
1 polymer ?
#
loop_
_entity_poly.entity_id
_entity_poly.type
_entity_poly.pdbx_seq_one_letter_code
_entity_poly.pdbx_strand_id
1 'polypeptide(L)' 'MKTASPRWFTSSYSDNGGDCVEVAVNLVASQGIVPVRDSKVVDGPVVDVRTAAFSAFVTGVRAGTFDAA' A
#
# COMPACT_ATOMS: atom_id res chain seq x y z
N MET A 1 -22.31 0.62 11.08
CA MET A 1 -21.25 0.60 10.04
C MET A 1 -20.03 -0.03 10.68
N LYS A 2 -19.56 -1.20 10.20
CA LYS A 2 -18.46 -1.92 10.85
C LYS A 2 -17.16 -1.22 10.43
N THR A 3 -16.61 -0.38 11.29
CA THR A 3 -15.30 0.24 11.04
C THR A 3 -14.25 -0.87 11.12
N ALA A 4 -13.79 -1.35 9.98
CA ALA A 4 -12.68 -2.27 9.92
C ALA A 4 -11.39 -1.47 10.15
N SER A 5 -10.51 -1.95 11.03
CA SER A 5 -9.18 -1.37 11.22
C SER A 5 -8.23 -1.82 10.09
N PRO A 6 -7.23 -1.01 9.71
CA PRO A 6 -6.20 -1.43 8.77
C PRO A 6 -5.47 -2.67 9.27
N ARG A 7 -5.33 -3.68 8.41
CA ARG A 7 -4.48 -4.86 8.63
C ARG A 7 -3.22 -4.72 7.79
N TRP A 8 -2.19 -4.16 8.39
CA TRP A 8 -0.89 -3.89 7.74
C TRP A 8 -0.15 -5.18 7.39
N PHE A 9 0.46 -5.20 6.21
CA PHE A 9 1.41 -6.24 5.81
C PHE A 9 2.47 -5.66 4.88
N THR A 10 3.64 -6.30 4.88
CA THR A 10 4.77 -6.04 3.99
C THR A 10 4.85 -7.13 2.91
N SER A 11 5.56 -6.85 1.82
CA SER A 11 5.77 -7.84 0.76
C SER A 11 6.79 -8.89 1.20
N SER A 12 6.55 -10.16 0.86
CA SER A 12 7.52 -11.24 1.10
C SER A 12 8.81 -11.11 0.28
N TYR A 13 8.86 -10.18 -0.67
CA TYR A 13 10.03 -9.92 -1.53
C TYR A 13 10.95 -8.79 -1.00
N SER A 14 10.68 -8.25 0.19
CA SER A 14 11.33 -7.04 0.71
C SER A 14 12.64 -7.27 1.50
N ASP A 15 13.28 -8.43 1.31
CA ASP A 15 14.41 -8.95 2.12
C ASP A 15 15.76 -8.19 1.96
N ASN A 16 15.76 -6.99 1.39
CA ASN A 16 16.96 -6.28 0.92
C ASN A 16 17.34 -5.03 1.75
N GLY A 17 17.00 -4.97 3.04
CA GLY A 17 17.49 -3.91 3.94
C GLY A 17 16.44 -3.15 4.76
N GLY A 18 15.31 -3.77 5.06
CA GLY A 18 14.32 -3.26 6.00
C GLY A 18 13.14 -2.58 5.29
N ASP A 19 12.02 -3.29 5.29
CA ASP A 19 10.72 -2.88 4.79
C ASP A 19 10.46 -1.40 5.13
N CYS A 20 10.28 -0.56 4.12
CA CYS A 20 10.03 0.88 4.27
C CYS A 20 8.57 1.26 4.01
N VAL A 21 7.72 0.30 3.61
CA VAL A 21 6.31 0.54 3.30
C VAL A 21 5.44 -0.64 3.74
N GLU A 22 4.33 -0.33 4.40
CA GLU A 22 3.22 -1.25 4.69
C GLU A 22 1.95 -0.80 3.99
N VAL A 23 1.10 -1.77 3.63
CA VAL A 23 -0.21 -1.50 3.03
C VAL A 23 -1.33 -2.28 3.73
N ALA A 24 -2.57 -1.79 3.65
CA ALA A 24 -3.74 -2.45 4.23
C ALA A 24 -4.86 -2.67 3.19
N VAL A 25 -4.92 -3.86 2.59
CA VAL A 25 -5.90 -4.15 1.51
C VAL A 25 -7.28 -4.55 2.02
N ASN A 26 -7.43 -4.83 3.32
CA ASN A 26 -8.70 -5.28 3.89
C ASN A 26 -9.80 -4.20 3.88
N LEU A 27 -9.44 -2.94 3.63
CA LEU A 27 -10.37 -1.80 3.57
C LEU A 27 -10.87 -1.51 2.15
N VAL A 28 -10.37 -2.22 1.13
CA VAL A 28 -10.77 -2.02 -0.27
C VAL A 28 -12.28 -2.21 -0.45
N ALA A 29 -12.83 -3.31 0.07
CA ALA A 29 -14.24 -3.64 -0.11
C ALA A 29 -15.19 -2.75 0.69
N SER A 30 -14.77 -2.31 1.89
CA SER A 30 -15.61 -1.52 2.81
C SER A 30 -15.47 -0.02 2.65
N GLN A 31 -14.31 0.47 2.20
CA GLN A 31 -13.97 1.90 2.16
C GLN A 31 -13.39 2.37 0.81
N GLY A 32 -13.06 1.47 -0.11
CA GLY A 32 -12.56 1.84 -1.45
C GLY A 32 -11.16 2.47 -1.45
N ILE A 33 -10.37 2.18 -0.40
CA ILE A 33 -9.02 2.71 -0.21
C ILE A 33 -8.02 1.59 0.08
N VAL A 34 -6.75 1.88 -0.23
CA VAL A 34 -5.56 1.13 0.17
C VAL A 34 -4.69 2.11 0.94
N PRO A 35 -4.74 2.11 2.28
CA PRO A 35 -3.83 2.88 3.11
C PRO A 35 -2.39 2.40 2.91
N VAL A 36 -1.47 3.35 2.86
CA VAL A 36 -0.03 3.14 2.71
C VAL A 36 0.69 3.93 3.80
N ARG A 37 1.67 3.34 4.48
CA ARG A 37 2.49 4.02 5.48
C ARG A 37 3.94 3.57 5.46
N ASP A 38 4.81 4.36 6.09
CA ASP A 38 6.18 3.96 6.39
C ASP A 38 6.20 3.00 7.58
N SER A 39 6.70 1.79 7.39
CA SER A 39 6.86 0.78 8.46
C SER A 39 7.83 1.20 9.56
N LYS A 40 8.76 2.13 9.29
CA LYS A 40 9.72 2.65 10.27
C LYS A 40 9.13 3.78 11.11
N VAL A 41 8.03 4.39 10.66
CA VAL A 41 7.34 5.49 11.34
C VAL A 41 5.86 5.13 11.48
N VAL A 42 5.57 4.09 12.28
CA VAL A 42 4.22 3.50 12.40
C VAL A 42 3.15 4.48 12.90
N ASP A 43 3.55 5.48 13.69
CA ASP A 43 2.69 6.56 14.20
C ASP A 43 2.67 7.79 13.26
N GLY A 44 3.36 7.68 12.12
CA GLY A 44 3.44 8.72 11.11
C GLY A 44 2.19 8.82 10.24
N PRO A 45 2.20 9.73 9.25
CA PRO A 45 1.09 9.92 8.33
C PRO A 45 0.78 8.66 7.51
N VAL A 46 -0.51 8.43 7.29
CA VAL A 46 -1.03 7.38 6.41
C VAL A 46 -1.57 8.04 5.14
N VAL A 47 -1.19 7.50 3.98
CA VAL A 47 -1.69 7.95 2.68
C VAL A 47 -2.80 7.01 2.22
N ASP A 48 -4.02 7.52 2.16
CA ASP A 48 -5.17 6.77 1.65
C ASP A 48 -5.26 6.86 0.12
N VAL A 49 -4.87 5.78 -0.54
CA VAL A 49 -4.91 5.71 -2.01
C VAL A 49 -6.23 5.05 -2.44
N ARG A 50 -6.98 5.70 -3.33
CA ARG A 50 -8.20 5.12 -3.94
C ARG A 50 -7.85 3.80 -4.64
N THR A 51 -8.68 2.76 -4.48
CA THR A 51 -8.43 1.42 -5.05
C THR A 51 -8.14 1.46 -6.55
N ALA A 52 -8.89 2.25 -7.33
CA ALA A 52 -8.67 2.36 -8.77
C ALA A 52 -7.28 2.94 -9.12
N ALA A 53 -6.84 3.95 -8.38
CA ALA A 53 -5.53 4.57 -8.58
C ALA A 53 -4.41 3.60 -8.18
N PHE A 54 -4.55 2.90 -7.06
CA PHE A 54 -3.58 1.90 -6.62
C PHE A 54 -3.47 0.75 -7.65
N SER A 55 -4.60 0.27 -8.17
CA SER A 55 -4.60 -0.77 -9.21
C SER A 55 -3.91 -0.30 -10.50
N ALA A 56 -4.18 0.92 -10.95
CA ALA A 56 -3.53 1.48 -12.15
C ALA A 56 -2.03 1.63 -11.94
N PHE A 57 -1.61 2.11 -10.77
CA PHE A 57 -0.19 2.21 -10.39
C PHE A 57 0.51 0.84 -10.45
N VAL A 58 -0.04 -0.19 -9.81
CA VAL A 58 0.54 -1.53 -9.81
C VAL A 58 0.63 -2.10 -11.23
N THR A 59 -0.39 -1.88 -12.08
CA THR A 59 -0.35 -2.27 -13.49
C THR A 59 0.79 -1.57 -14.24
N GLY A 60 0.97 -0.27 -14.05
CA GLY A 60 2.05 0.50 -14.67
C GLY A 60 3.44 0.03 -14.22
N VAL A 61 3.63 -0.24 -12.92
CA VAL A 61 4.88 -0.80 -12.39
C VAL A 61 5.20 -2.14 -13.05
N ARG A 62 4.22 -3.05 -13.14
CA ARG A 62 4.41 -4.36 -13.80
C ARG A 62 4.73 -4.25 -15.29
N ALA A 63 4.25 -3.20 -15.95
CA ALA A 63 4.52 -2.92 -17.35
C ALA A 63 5.85 -2.18 -17.58
N GLY A 64 6.64 -1.91 -16.54
CA GLY A 64 7.89 -1.13 -16.63
C GLY A 64 7.68 0.35 -16.96
N THR A 65 6.46 0.87 -16.79
CA THR A 65 6.12 2.26 -17.14
C THR A 65 6.88 3.29 -16.30
N PHE A 66 7.36 2.89 -15.13
CA PHE A 66 8.03 3.76 -14.17
C PHE A 66 9.50 3.39 -13.93
N ASP A 67 10.07 2.51 -14.76
CA ASP A 67 11.48 2.13 -14.62
C ASP A 67 12.37 3.33 -14.95
N ALA A 68 13.42 3.54 -14.14
CA ALA A 68 14.40 4.59 -14.40
C ALA A 68 15.19 4.25 -15.67
N ALA A 69 15.43 5.27 -16.51
CA ALA A 69 16.22 5.17 -17.73
C ALA A 69 17.69 4.80 -17.45
#